data_AF-A0A5J5P6T2-F1
#
_entry.id   AF-A0A5J5P6T2-F1
#
_cell.length_a   1.000
_cell.length_b   1.000
_cell.length_c   1.000
_cell.angle_alpha   90.00
_cell.angle_beta   90.00
_cell.angle_gamma   90.00
#
_symmetry.space_group_name_H-M   'P 1'
#
loop_
_entity.id
_entity.type
_entity.pdbx_description
1 polymer ?
#
loop_
_entity_poly.entity_id
_entity_poly.type
_entity_poly.pdbx_seq_one_letter_code
_entity_poly.pdbx_strand_id
1 'polypeptide(L)'
;MDNKDTTHSHLLSFLNAIPPVEFCCVYGSTLHSTDPGKSTMVDYILGVSDPLQWHSENLKMNADHYASWMVLLGGAKLITNVADKLGVGVHFNPYVTWNNKMLKYGVVRMHDLIQDILNWESFYLSGRLQKPVNMLVDNLDIETINSVNLRAAVSAALLLLPPKFTEEDLYAKICSLSYMGDVRMLFAEDRNKVKKIVQGQFDLFQSMYKPFLEEYEGKDFLRFSSSKNQLANISQDCGLPVTHSHISFLPPTVRSQMGMKIGKKKVISESGKVGNGNELGFGSREEAAKCMQKALRRTVMVSSARQAVSGVLTVGGVKAARYLTSKMCKAWRSWTRT
;
A
#
# COMPACT_ATOMS: atom_id res chain seq x y z
N MET A 1 28.23 -14.44 1.82
CA MET A 1 27.61 -13.92 0.58
C MET A 1 26.58 -14.89 0.00
N ASP A 2 26.64 -16.21 0.27
CA ASP A 2 25.74 -17.21 -0.35
C ASP A 2 24.23 -17.14 -0.05
N ASN A 3 23.81 -16.74 1.15
CA ASN A 3 22.41 -16.96 1.59
C ASN A 3 21.38 -16.03 0.90
N LYS A 4 21.81 -14.85 0.46
CA LYS A 4 20.91 -13.85 -0.18
C LYS A 4 20.60 -14.24 -1.63
N ASP A 5 21.59 -14.74 -2.35
CA ASP A 5 21.47 -15.21 -3.74
C ASP A 5 20.63 -16.48 -3.82
N THR A 6 20.81 -17.43 -2.89
CA THR A 6 19.95 -18.63 -2.82
C THR A 6 18.49 -18.28 -2.51
N THR A 7 18.26 -17.31 -1.61
CA THR A 7 16.89 -16.86 -1.29
C THR A 7 16.24 -16.16 -2.48
N HIS A 8 16.96 -15.29 -3.17
CA HIS A 8 16.47 -14.60 -4.36
C HIS A 8 16.15 -15.57 -5.50
N SER A 9 17.06 -16.53 -5.76
CA SER A 9 16.86 -17.62 -6.73
C SER A 9 15.62 -18.46 -6.41
N HIS A 10 15.40 -18.80 -5.13
CA HIS A 10 14.20 -19.54 -4.72
C HIS A 10 12.90 -18.74 -4.98
N LEU A 11 12.90 -17.43 -4.74
CA LEU A 11 11.73 -16.58 -4.98
C LEU A 11 11.40 -16.50 -6.47
N LEU A 12 12.43 -16.39 -7.32
CA LEU A 12 12.28 -16.41 -8.78
C LEU A 12 11.80 -17.77 -9.30
N SER A 13 12.21 -18.88 -8.68
CA SER A 13 11.84 -20.23 -9.15
C SER A 13 10.32 -20.45 -9.21
N PHE A 14 9.55 -19.79 -8.35
CA PHE A 14 8.09 -19.86 -8.37
C PHE A 14 7.49 -19.24 -9.63
N LEU A 15 8.14 -18.23 -10.22
CA LEU A 15 7.64 -17.59 -11.44
C LEU A 15 7.69 -18.52 -12.66
N ASN A 16 8.53 -19.57 -12.63
CA ASN A 16 8.56 -20.61 -13.66
C ASN A 16 7.38 -21.60 -13.54
N ALA A 17 6.65 -21.57 -12.42
CA ALA A 17 5.53 -22.49 -12.13
C ALA A 17 4.16 -21.91 -12.51
N ILE A 18 4.12 -20.67 -12.98
CA ILE A 18 2.90 -19.92 -13.27
C ILE A 18 3.04 -19.26 -14.64
N PRO A 19 1.94 -18.79 -15.27
CA PRO A 19 2.04 -18.06 -16.52
C PRO A 19 2.84 -16.75 -16.36
N PRO A 20 3.43 -16.23 -17.44
CA PRO A 20 4.28 -15.04 -17.41
C PRO A 20 3.61 -13.82 -16.77
N VAL A 21 4.43 -12.96 -16.16
CA VAL A 21 4.01 -11.72 -15.48
C VAL A 21 4.83 -10.55 -16.00
N GLU A 22 4.25 -9.36 -15.99
CA GLU A 22 4.94 -8.11 -16.36
C GLU A 22 5.57 -7.42 -15.15
N PHE A 23 5.05 -7.73 -13.96
CA PHE A 23 5.51 -7.18 -12.70
C PHE A 23 5.42 -8.24 -11.61
N CYS A 24 6.41 -8.29 -10.73
CA CYS A 24 6.38 -9.12 -9.54
C CYS A 24 7.16 -8.47 -8.42
N CYS A 25 6.51 -8.30 -7.26
CA CYS A 25 7.20 -7.96 -6.03
C CYS A 25 6.79 -8.89 -4.89
N VAL A 26 7.75 -9.17 -4.00
CA VAL A 26 7.54 -9.98 -2.80
C VAL A 26 7.68 -9.15 -1.54
N TYR A 27 6.91 -9.56 -0.54
CA TYR A 27 6.68 -8.71 0.60
C TYR A 27 6.26 -9.50 1.84
N GLY A 28 6.33 -8.85 3.01
CA GLY A 28 5.86 -9.43 4.28
C GLY A 28 7.00 -9.87 5.18
N SER A 29 6.66 -10.63 6.22
CA SER A 29 7.59 -11.01 7.31
C SER A 29 8.71 -11.97 6.90
N THR A 30 8.64 -12.54 5.71
CA THR A 30 9.70 -13.40 5.14
C THR A 30 10.93 -12.61 4.75
N LEU A 31 10.81 -11.31 4.47
CA LEU A 31 11.95 -10.40 4.34
C LEU A 31 12.68 -10.17 5.69
N HIS A 32 12.10 -10.64 6.81
CA HIS A 32 12.59 -10.38 8.17
C HIS A 32 12.90 -11.62 9.00
N SER A 33 12.63 -12.84 8.52
CA SER A 33 12.89 -14.04 9.33
C SER A 33 14.38 -14.35 9.36
N THR A 34 15.03 -13.93 10.43
CA THR A 34 16.34 -14.43 10.88
C THR A 34 16.23 -15.78 11.60
N ASP A 35 15.01 -16.25 11.85
CA ASP A 35 14.71 -17.51 12.54
C ASP A 35 14.34 -18.62 11.53
N PRO A 36 15.23 -19.60 11.28
CA PRO A 36 15.02 -20.67 10.29
C PRO A 36 13.82 -21.58 10.62
N GLY A 37 13.35 -21.60 11.88
CA GLY A 37 12.29 -22.50 12.35
C GLY A 37 10.86 -21.98 12.14
N LYS A 38 10.69 -20.71 11.75
CA LYS A 38 9.36 -20.06 11.66
C LYS A 38 8.99 -19.84 10.20
N SER A 39 8.37 -20.86 9.59
CA SER A 39 7.79 -20.76 8.23
C SER A 39 6.76 -19.62 8.17
N THR A 40 7.19 -18.43 7.76
CA THR A 40 6.30 -17.31 7.45
C THR A 40 5.89 -17.40 5.99
N MET A 41 4.62 -17.10 5.71
CA MET A 41 4.09 -17.11 4.35
C MET A 41 4.73 -15.98 3.53
N VAL A 42 5.20 -16.28 2.32
CA VAL A 42 5.72 -15.26 1.38
C VAL A 42 4.54 -14.68 0.61
N ASP A 43 4.35 -13.35 0.66
CA ASP A 43 3.31 -12.68 -0.11
C ASP A 43 3.88 -12.10 -1.42
N TYR A 44 3.25 -12.41 -2.55
CA TYR A 44 3.57 -11.89 -3.90
C TYR A 44 2.46 -10.97 -4.38
N ILE A 45 2.81 -9.93 -5.13
CA ILE A 45 1.91 -9.23 -6.05
C ILE A 45 2.44 -9.46 -7.46
N LEU A 46 1.58 -9.96 -8.33
CA LEU A 46 1.83 -10.27 -9.73
C LEU A 46 0.99 -9.33 -10.58
N GLY A 47 1.64 -8.52 -11.40
CA GLY A 47 1.01 -7.65 -12.37
C GLY A 47 1.02 -8.29 -13.76
N VAL A 48 -0.14 -8.33 -14.40
CA VAL A 48 -0.36 -9.02 -15.69
C VAL A 48 -1.17 -8.14 -16.62
N SER A 49 -1.01 -8.30 -17.94
CA SER A 49 -1.73 -7.48 -18.93
C SER A 49 -3.23 -7.79 -18.93
N ASP A 50 -3.58 -9.09 -18.94
CA ASP A 50 -4.97 -9.55 -18.88
C ASP A 50 -5.16 -10.65 -17.83
N PRO A 51 -5.72 -10.33 -16.64
CA PRO A 51 -6.03 -11.31 -15.60
C PRO A 51 -6.95 -12.44 -16.07
N LEU A 52 -7.88 -12.19 -17.02
CA LEU A 52 -8.79 -13.23 -17.49
C LEU A 52 -8.02 -14.32 -18.24
N GLN A 53 -7.20 -13.91 -19.22
CA GLN A 53 -6.32 -14.82 -19.94
C GLN A 53 -5.34 -15.51 -18.97
N TRP A 54 -4.67 -14.73 -18.11
CA TRP A 54 -3.69 -15.26 -17.17
C TRP A 54 -4.29 -16.31 -16.23
N HIS A 55 -5.48 -16.06 -15.67
CA HIS A 55 -6.17 -17.04 -14.83
C HIS A 55 -6.62 -18.28 -15.63
N SER A 56 -7.00 -18.13 -16.90
CA SER A 56 -7.33 -19.26 -17.77
C SER A 56 -6.14 -20.19 -17.99
N GLU A 57 -4.97 -19.62 -18.24
CA GLU A 57 -3.72 -20.37 -18.38
C GLU A 57 -3.29 -21.00 -17.06
N ASN A 58 -3.33 -20.23 -15.97
CA ASN A 58 -2.92 -20.72 -14.66
C ASN A 58 -3.86 -21.82 -14.13
N LEU A 59 -5.14 -21.83 -14.50
CA LEU A 59 -6.05 -22.93 -14.15
C LEU A 59 -5.68 -24.24 -14.84
N LYS A 60 -5.06 -24.20 -16.03
CA LYS A 60 -4.58 -25.42 -16.71
C LYS A 60 -3.35 -26.01 -16.02
N MET A 61 -2.52 -25.15 -15.43
CA MET A 61 -1.26 -25.52 -14.78
C MET A 61 -1.44 -25.85 -13.29
N ASN A 62 -2.27 -25.07 -12.59
CA ASN A 62 -2.34 -25.01 -11.13
C ASN A 62 -3.79 -24.84 -10.64
N ALA A 63 -4.71 -25.71 -11.08
CA ALA A 63 -6.12 -25.65 -10.71
C ALA A 63 -6.35 -25.69 -9.19
N ASP A 64 -5.49 -26.39 -8.45
CA ASP A 64 -5.55 -26.59 -6.99
C ASP A 64 -5.19 -25.34 -6.17
N HIS A 65 -4.59 -24.32 -6.80
CA HIS A 65 -4.36 -23.02 -6.16
C HIS A 65 -5.67 -22.26 -5.90
N TYR A 66 -6.74 -22.59 -6.62
CA TYR A 66 -8.04 -21.91 -6.56
C TYR A 66 -9.02 -22.68 -5.68
N ALA A 67 -10.05 -21.98 -5.19
CA ALA A 67 -11.17 -22.66 -4.55
C ALA A 67 -11.95 -23.48 -5.59
N SER A 68 -12.14 -24.78 -5.33
CA SER A 68 -12.71 -25.74 -6.29
C SER A 68 -14.07 -25.30 -6.84
N TRP A 69 -14.91 -24.66 -6.00
CA TRP A 69 -16.21 -24.17 -6.43
C TRP A 69 -16.12 -23.07 -7.51
N MET A 70 -15.10 -22.20 -7.45
CA MET A 70 -14.89 -21.17 -8.46
C MET A 70 -14.47 -21.78 -9.79
N VAL A 71 -13.61 -22.79 -9.73
CA VAL A 71 -13.16 -23.55 -10.91
C VAL A 71 -14.36 -24.19 -11.60
N LEU A 72 -15.22 -24.87 -10.84
CA LEU A 72 -16.39 -25.59 -11.36
C LEU A 72 -17.50 -24.68 -11.92
N LEU A 73 -17.80 -23.56 -11.25
CA LEU A 73 -18.95 -22.72 -11.61
C LEU A 73 -18.65 -21.70 -12.72
N GLY A 74 -17.40 -21.27 -12.89
CA GLY A 74 -17.13 -20.23 -13.89
C GLY A 74 -15.66 -19.94 -14.19
N GLY A 75 -14.73 -20.72 -13.64
CA GLY A 75 -13.30 -20.65 -13.92
C GLY A 75 -12.74 -19.23 -13.87
N ALA A 76 -11.88 -18.91 -14.84
CA ALA A 76 -11.18 -17.64 -14.94
C ALA A 76 -12.12 -16.43 -15.00
N LYS A 77 -13.28 -16.56 -15.64
CA LYS A 77 -14.27 -15.48 -15.75
C LYS A 77 -14.85 -15.12 -14.39
N LEU A 78 -15.22 -16.11 -13.58
CA LEU A 78 -15.75 -15.87 -12.24
C LEU A 78 -14.67 -15.30 -11.32
N ILE A 79 -13.46 -15.86 -11.36
CA ILE A 79 -12.30 -15.38 -10.59
C ILE A 79 -12.03 -13.90 -10.85
N THR A 80 -11.91 -13.53 -12.12
CA THR A 80 -11.65 -12.14 -12.54
C THR A 80 -12.81 -11.22 -12.15
N ASN A 81 -14.07 -11.63 -12.38
CA ASN A 81 -15.23 -10.82 -12.00
C ASN A 81 -15.33 -10.57 -10.48
N VAL A 82 -14.96 -11.56 -9.65
CA VAL A 82 -14.95 -11.39 -8.18
C VAL A 82 -13.88 -10.38 -7.77
N ALA A 83 -12.69 -10.46 -8.36
CA ALA A 83 -11.62 -9.49 -8.11
C ALA A 83 -12.05 -8.06 -8.50
N ASP A 84 -12.57 -7.88 -9.71
CA ASP A 84 -12.87 -6.56 -10.28
C ASP A 84 -14.12 -5.93 -9.66
N LYS A 85 -15.21 -6.69 -9.54
CA LYS A 85 -16.52 -6.14 -9.15
C LYS A 85 -16.73 -6.09 -7.66
N LEU A 86 -16.25 -7.10 -6.93
CA LEU A 86 -16.42 -7.19 -5.47
C LEU A 86 -15.18 -6.72 -4.72
N GLY A 87 -13.99 -7.11 -5.19
CA GLY A 87 -12.71 -6.71 -4.62
C GLY A 87 -12.24 -5.34 -5.10
N VAL A 88 -10.91 -5.20 -5.13
CA VAL A 88 -10.21 -3.99 -5.62
C VAL A 88 -9.35 -4.30 -6.85
N GLY A 89 -9.78 -5.25 -7.69
CA GLY A 89 -9.05 -5.68 -8.89
C GLY A 89 -7.91 -6.66 -8.62
N VAL A 90 -7.85 -7.25 -7.42
CA VAL A 90 -6.81 -8.22 -7.03
C VAL A 90 -7.42 -9.53 -6.56
N HIS A 91 -7.11 -10.63 -7.27
CA HIS A 91 -7.43 -11.98 -6.82
C HIS A 91 -6.25 -12.58 -6.05
N PHE A 92 -6.47 -13.09 -4.84
CA PHE A 92 -5.42 -13.76 -4.07
C PHE A 92 -5.62 -15.27 -4.04
N ASN A 93 -4.55 -16.01 -4.33
CA ASN A 93 -4.45 -17.45 -4.05
C ASN A 93 -3.57 -17.66 -2.81
N PRO A 94 -4.15 -17.88 -1.62
CA PRO A 94 -3.39 -18.15 -0.40
C PRO A 94 -3.11 -19.64 -0.21
N TYR A 95 -2.13 -19.95 0.65
CA TYR A 95 -1.79 -21.31 1.06
C TYR A 95 -1.30 -22.21 -0.08
N VAL A 96 -0.65 -21.60 -1.07
CA VAL A 96 0.03 -22.30 -2.16
C VAL A 96 1.33 -22.86 -1.60
N THR A 97 1.62 -24.14 -1.81
CA THR A 97 2.85 -24.75 -1.33
C THR A 97 3.83 -24.86 -2.49
N TRP A 98 5.01 -24.27 -2.35
CA TRP A 98 6.07 -24.32 -3.35
C TRP A 98 7.41 -24.52 -2.65
N ASN A 99 8.16 -25.56 -3.01
CA ASN A 99 9.46 -25.90 -2.42
C ASN A 99 9.47 -25.85 -0.88
N ASN A 100 8.50 -26.53 -0.26
CA ASN A 100 8.30 -26.57 1.21
C ASN A 100 8.08 -25.20 1.88
N LYS A 101 7.74 -24.15 1.10
CA LYS A 101 7.32 -22.84 1.60
C LYS A 101 5.87 -22.58 1.27
N MET A 102 5.21 -21.91 2.20
CA MET A 102 3.85 -21.44 2.01
C MET A 102 3.87 -20.06 1.37
N LEU A 103 3.14 -19.91 0.27
CA LEU A 103 3.03 -18.68 -0.49
C LEU A 103 1.58 -18.20 -0.53
N LYS A 104 1.44 -16.90 -0.74
CA LYS A 104 0.22 -16.26 -1.18
C LYS A 104 0.57 -15.31 -2.31
N TYR A 105 -0.11 -15.40 -3.45
CA TYR A 105 0.11 -14.47 -4.54
C TYR A 105 -1.19 -13.78 -4.95
N GLY A 106 -1.10 -12.48 -5.17
CA GLY A 106 -2.18 -11.63 -5.68
C GLY A 106 -1.95 -11.33 -7.15
N VAL A 107 -2.97 -11.47 -7.99
CA VAL A 107 -2.92 -11.17 -9.43
C VAL A 107 -3.73 -9.90 -9.68
N VAL A 108 -3.13 -8.93 -10.36
CA VAL A 108 -3.74 -7.64 -10.69
C VAL A 108 -3.45 -7.27 -12.14
N ARG A 109 -4.37 -6.56 -12.79
CA ARG A 109 -4.14 -5.96 -14.11
C ARG A 109 -3.09 -4.84 -13.99
N MET A 110 -2.12 -4.79 -14.90
CA MET A 110 -1.08 -3.73 -14.87
C MET A 110 -1.68 -2.32 -14.92
N HIS A 111 -2.72 -2.13 -15.73
CA HIS A 111 -3.44 -0.85 -15.78
C HIS A 111 -3.94 -0.43 -14.39
N ASP A 112 -4.64 -1.32 -13.67
CA ASP A 112 -5.23 -1.02 -12.37
C ASP A 112 -4.16 -0.78 -11.30
N LEU A 113 -3.05 -1.51 -11.37
CA LEU A 113 -1.88 -1.27 -10.52
C LEU A 113 -1.33 0.15 -10.72
N ILE A 114 -1.08 0.55 -11.97
CA ILE A 114 -0.54 1.86 -12.31
C ILE A 114 -1.52 2.97 -11.92
N GLN A 115 -2.82 2.79 -12.19
CA GLN A 115 -3.84 3.75 -11.77
C GLN A 115 -3.88 3.91 -10.26
N ASP A 116 -3.78 2.81 -9.49
CA ASP A 116 -3.76 2.91 -8.04
C ASP A 116 -2.50 3.61 -7.50
N ILE A 117 -1.34 3.40 -8.14
CA ILE A 117 -0.07 4.11 -7.83
C ILE A 117 -0.20 5.61 -8.08
N LEU A 118 -0.70 6.00 -9.25
CA LEU A 118 -0.76 7.40 -9.69
C LEU A 118 -1.89 8.19 -9.04
N ASN A 119 -3.04 7.54 -8.80
CA ASN A 119 -4.28 8.21 -8.43
C ASN A 119 -4.80 7.86 -7.03
N TRP A 120 -4.29 6.80 -6.39
CA TRP A 120 -4.82 6.28 -5.12
C TRP A 120 -6.33 5.98 -5.19
N GLU A 121 -6.78 5.35 -6.27
CA GLU A 121 -8.20 5.04 -6.48
C GLU A 121 -8.77 4.16 -5.37
N SER A 122 -8.10 3.04 -5.09
CA SER A 122 -8.41 2.13 -3.99
C SER A 122 -7.46 2.36 -2.81
N PHE A 123 -6.25 2.87 -3.07
CA PHE A 123 -5.15 2.97 -2.13
C PHE A 123 -4.71 1.63 -1.52
N TYR A 124 -5.07 0.51 -2.16
CA TYR A 124 -4.76 -0.83 -1.66
C TYR A 124 -3.34 -1.27 -2.05
N LEU A 125 -2.97 -1.09 -3.32
CA LEU A 125 -1.68 -1.49 -3.87
C LEU A 125 -0.65 -0.37 -3.70
N SER A 126 -1.03 0.88 -3.99
CA SER A 126 -0.16 2.04 -3.73
C SER A 126 0.24 2.14 -2.27
N GLY A 127 -0.72 1.93 -1.36
CA GLY A 127 -0.44 1.82 0.07
C GLY A 127 0.58 0.71 0.37
N ARG A 128 0.55 -0.43 -0.33
CA ARG A 128 1.58 -1.49 -0.17
C ARG A 128 2.93 -1.05 -0.72
N LEU A 129 2.98 -0.38 -1.87
CA LEU A 129 4.21 0.06 -2.54
C LEU A 129 4.86 1.32 -1.92
N GLN A 130 4.21 1.93 -0.91
CA GLN A 130 4.81 2.92 -0.01
C GLN A 130 5.63 2.31 1.12
N LYS A 131 5.75 0.99 1.16
CA LYS A 131 6.54 0.26 2.15
C LYS A 131 7.52 -0.63 1.41
N PRO A 132 8.69 -0.95 2.00
CA PRO A 132 9.68 -1.75 1.30
C PRO A 132 9.12 -3.08 0.77
N VAL A 133 9.52 -3.40 -0.45
CA VAL A 133 9.23 -4.63 -1.19
C VAL A 133 10.52 -5.08 -1.88
N ASN A 134 10.62 -6.37 -2.20
CA ASN A 134 11.69 -6.88 -3.06
C ASN A 134 11.11 -7.10 -4.46
N MET A 135 11.54 -6.29 -5.43
CA MET A 135 11.09 -6.39 -6.82
C MET A 135 11.87 -7.52 -7.51
N LEU A 136 11.13 -8.43 -8.14
CA LEU A 136 11.68 -9.59 -8.84
C LEU A 136 11.55 -9.44 -10.35
N VAL A 137 10.47 -8.80 -10.82
CA VAL A 137 10.19 -8.50 -12.23
C VAL A 137 9.60 -7.11 -12.30
N ASP A 138 10.09 -6.28 -13.23
CA ASP A 138 9.57 -4.93 -13.47
C ASP A 138 9.73 -4.53 -14.94
N ASN A 139 8.87 -5.06 -15.82
CA ASN A 139 9.00 -4.84 -17.27
C ASN A 139 8.45 -3.47 -17.72
N LEU A 140 7.73 -2.75 -16.85
CA LEU A 140 7.07 -1.46 -17.16
C LEU A 140 7.59 -0.30 -16.30
N ASP A 141 8.79 -0.43 -15.73
CA ASP A 141 9.44 0.59 -14.89
C ASP A 141 8.55 1.10 -13.73
N ILE A 142 7.83 0.18 -13.08
CA ILE A 142 6.97 0.46 -11.93
C ILE A 142 7.76 1.08 -10.78
N GLU A 143 9.03 0.73 -10.58
CA GLU A 143 9.88 1.35 -9.56
C GLU A 143 9.97 2.86 -9.77
N THR A 144 10.22 3.28 -11.01
CA THR A 144 10.28 4.69 -11.41
C THR A 144 8.93 5.36 -11.27
N ILE A 145 7.86 4.74 -11.76
CA ILE A 145 6.48 5.26 -11.64
C ILE A 145 6.09 5.44 -10.17
N ASN A 146 6.50 4.51 -9.30
CA ASN A 146 6.18 4.53 -7.88
C ASN A 146 6.86 5.70 -7.13
N SER A 147 7.87 6.37 -7.72
CA SER A 147 8.45 7.59 -7.14
C SER A 147 7.41 8.70 -6.90
N VAL A 148 6.39 8.81 -7.77
CA VAL A 148 5.27 9.74 -7.60
C VAL A 148 4.45 9.38 -6.37
N ASN A 149 4.19 8.09 -6.17
CA ASN A 149 3.47 7.57 -5.01
C ASN A 149 4.25 7.77 -3.70
N LEU A 150 5.57 7.58 -3.72
CA LEU A 150 6.44 7.84 -2.57
C LEU A 150 6.45 9.33 -2.18
N ARG A 151 6.62 10.24 -3.16
CA ARG A 151 6.54 11.70 -2.93
C ARG A 151 5.18 12.10 -2.35
N ALA A 152 4.10 11.58 -2.92
CA ALA A 152 2.75 11.80 -2.42
C ALA A 152 2.57 11.30 -0.97
N ALA A 153 3.17 10.15 -0.62
CA ALA A 153 3.12 9.61 0.73
C ALA A 153 3.85 10.50 1.75
N VAL A 154 5.02 11.03 1.40
CA VAL A 154 5.76 12.01 2.22
C VAL A 154 4.90 13.25 2.43
N SER A 155 4.38 13.85 1.35
CA SER A 155 3.50 15.03 1.44
C SER A 155 2.26 14.79 2.30
N ALA A 156 1.59 13.65 2.12
CA ALA A 156 0.44 13.27 2.95
C ALA A 156 0.82 13.10 4.42
N ALA A 157 1.96 12.48 4.71
CA ALA A 157 2.44 12.28 6.08
C ALA A 157 2.79 13.62 6.75
N LEU A 158 3.48 14.52 6.04
CA LEU A 158 3.86 15.83 6.55
C LEU A 158 2.65 16.70 6.87
N LEU A 159 1.60 16.69 6.02
CA LEU A 159 0.32 17.36 6.32
C LEU A 159 -0.31 16.88 7.64
N LEU A 160 -0.07 15.62 8.03
CA LEU A 160 -0.67 15.00 9.21
C LEU A 160 0.24 14.95 10.44
N LEU A 161 1.53 15.29 10.30
CA LEU A 161 2.52 15.29 11.38
C LEU A 161 2.54 16.63 12.13
N PRO A 162 2.98 16.65 13.39
CA PRO A 162 3.25 17.90 14.11
C PRO A 162 4.46 18.66 13.51
N PRO A 163 4.71 19.92 13.91
CA PRO A 163 5.84 20.70 13.39
C PRO A 163 7.23 20.10 13.65
N LYS A 164 7.38 19.25 14.66
CA LYS A 164 8.63 18.56 15.01
C LYS A 164 8.36 17.08 15.23
N PHE A 165 9.19 16.21 14.67
CA PHE A 165 9.03 14.76 14.73
C PHE A 165 10.37 14.05 14.50
N THR A 166 10.41 12.74 14.73
CA THR A 166 11.55 11.89 14.39
C THR A 166 11.41 11.25 13.01
N GLU A 167 12.52 10.77 12.45
CA GLU A 167 12.49 9.95 11.25
C GLU A 167 11.61 8.68 11.42
N GLU A 168 11.62 8.06 12.61
CA GLU A 168 10.73 6.94 12.93
C GLU A 168 9.25 7.36 12.90
N ASP A 169 8.90 8.54 13.43
CA ASP A 169 7.54 9.07 13.36
C ASP A 169 7.09 9.30 11.92
N LEU A 170 7.99 9.77 11.05
CA LEU A 170 7.70 9.97 9.63
C LEU A 170 7.37 8.64 8.95
N TYR A 171 8.23 7.64 9.08
CA TYR A 171 8.01 6.32 8.48
C TYR A 171 6.80 5.60 9.08
N ALA A 172 6.56 5.76 10.38
CA ALA A 172 5.36 5.29 11.04
C ALA A 172 4.12 5.98 10.46
N LYS A 173 4.16 7.29 10.23
CA LYS A 173 3.05 8.02 9.62
C LYS A 173 2.77 7.53 8.21
N ILE A 174 3.79 7.46 7.35
CA ILE A 174 3.70 6.95 5.98
C ILE A 174 3.10 5.53 5.98
N CYS A 175 3.66 4.62 6.78
CA CYS A 175 3.15 3.26 6.89
C CYS A 175 1.68 3.22 7.35
N SER A 176 1.29 4.10 8.29
CA SER A 176 -0.06 4.17 8.84
C SER A 176 -1.12 4.65 7.84
N LEU A 177 -0.74 5.37 6.78
CA LEU A 177 -1.66 5.86 5.74
C LEU A 177 -2.52 4.71 5.21
N SER A 178 -1.88 3.58 4.86
CA SER A 178 -2.54 2.38 4.32
C SER A 178 -3.39 1.59 5.32
N TYR A 179 -3.34 1.95 6.61
CA TYR A 179 -4.15 1.36 7.68
C TYR A 179 -5.23 2.32 8.19
N MET A 180 -5.24 3.56 7.73
CA MET A 180 -6.10 4.60 8.26
C MET A 180 -7.55 4.33 7.86
N GLY A 181 -8.36 3.75 8.76
CA GLY A 181 -9.72 3.31 8.44
C GLY A 181 -9.82 1.89 7.90
N ASP A 182 -8.73 1.12 7.89
CA ASP A 182 -8.75 -0.29 7.46
C ASP A 182 -9.62 -1.10 8.43
N VAL A 183 -10.74 -1.63 7.93
CA VAL A 183 -11.71 -2.36 8.75
C VAL A 183 -11.07 -3.58 9.43
N ARG A 184 -10.02 -4.16 8.83
CA ARG A 184 -9.30 -5.31 9.37
C ARG A 184 -8.54 -4.96 10.65
N MET A 185 -8.19 -3.70 10.88
CA MET A 185 -7.58 -3.26 12.14
C MET A 185 -8.53 -3.43 13.34
N LEU A 186 -9.83 -3.56 13.09
CA LEU A 186 -10.84 -3.76 14.14
C LEU A 186 -10.97 -5.21 14.60
N PHE A 187 -10.47 -6.21 13.84
CA PHE A 187 -10.70 -7.62 14.16
C PHE A 187 -9.60 -8.60 13.73
N ALA A 188 -8.70 -8.23 12.82
CA ALA A 188 -7.80 -9.16 12.13
C ALA A 188 -6.33 -8.68 12.03
N GLU A 189 -5.96 -7.53 12.59
CA GLU A 189 -4.58 -7.04 12.54
C GLU A 189 -4.05 -6.61 13.92
N ASP A 190 -2.73 -6.68 14.07
CA ASP A 190 -1.99 -6.31 15.28
C ASP A 190 -1.98 -4.77 15.45
N ARG A 191 -2.35 -4.25 16.64
CA ARG A 191 -2.36 -2.79 16.91
C ARG A 191 -0.96 -2.17 16.77
N ASN A 192 0.08 -2.94 17.06
CA ASN A 192 1.47 -2.51 16.97
C ASN A 192 2.09 -2.79 15.59
N LYS A 193 1.29 -3.21 14.60
CA LYS A 193 1.78 -3.62 13.28
C LYS A 193 2.60 -2.55 12.58
N VAL A 194 2.15 -1.30 12.60
CA VAL A 194 2.86 -0.17 11.97
C VAL A 194 4.26 -0.02 12.56
N LYS A 195 4.36 0.03 13.90
CA LYS A 195 5.63 0.16 14.61
C LYS A 195 6.56 -1.02 14.31
N LYS A 196 6.04 -2.26 14.34
CA LYS A 196 6.82 -3.46 14.02
C LYS A 196 7.34 -3.48 12.58
N ILE A 197 6.56 -3.01 11.62
CA ILE A 197 6.99 -2.91 10.22
C ILE A 197 8.14 -1.92 10.09
N VAL A 198 7.98 -0.70 10.64
CA VAL A 198 8.98 0.36 10.51
C VAL A 198 10.28 -0.02 11.22
N GLN A 199 10.20 -0.48 12.47
CA GLN A 199 11.39 -0.87 13.23
C GLN A 199 12.11 -2.07 12.60
N GLY A 200 11.38 -3.02 12.02
CA GLY A 200 11.97 -4.17 11.33
C GLY A 200 12.58 -3.85 9.96
N GLN A 201 12.29 -2.67 9.38
CA GLN A 201 12.71 -2.29 8.02
C GLN A 201 13.27 -0.86 7.96
N PHE A 202 13.76 -0.32 9.08
CA PHE A 202 14.07 1.10 9.19
C PHE A 202 15.03 1.58 8.10
N ASP A 203 16.14 0.85 7.89
CA ASP A 203 17.16 1.18 6.88
C ASP A 203 16.61 1.15 5.45
N LEU A 204 15.64 0.26 5.18
CA LEU A 204 14.97 0.19 3.87
C LEU A 204 14.02 1.36 3.66
N PHE A 205 13.28 1.76 4.70
CA PHE A 205 12.48 2.98 4.66
C PHE A 205 13.37 4.20 4.45
N GLN A 206 14.49 4.29 5.17
CA GLN A 206 15.46 5.37 5.03
C GLN A 206 16.01 5.45 3.61
N SER A 207 16.44 4.32 3.05
CA SER A 207 16.94 4.27 1.66
C SER A 207 15.88 4.70 0.65
N MET A 208 14.64 4.22 0.83
CA MET A 208 13.53 4.49 -0.09
C MET A 208 13.07 5.96 -0.05
N TYR A 209 13.15 6.62 1.11
CA TYR A 209 12.65 7.98 1.28
C TYR A 209 13.71 9.08 1.23
N LYS A 210 14.99 8.72 1.40
CA LYS A 210 16.12 9.68 1.40
C LYS A 210 16.09 10.68 0.24
N PRO A 211 15.88 10.30 -1.04
CA PRO A 211 15.88 11.26 -2.14
C PRO A 211 14.79 12.33 -2.01
N PHE A 212 13.62 11.99 -1.46
CA PHE A 212 12.52 12.93 -1.26
C PHE A 212 12.77 13.83 -0.04
N LEU A 213 13.45 13.32 0.98
CA LEU A 213 13.83 14.10 2.15
C LEU A 213 14.89 15.16 1.80
N GLU A 214 15.88 14.78 1.01
CA GLU A 214 16.88 15.70 0.46
C GLU A 214 16.23 16.75 -0.47
N GLU A 215 15.27 16.33 -1.33
CA GLU A 215 14.47 17.25 -2.15
C GLU A 215 13.71 18.28 -1.29
N TYR A 216 13.17 17.86 -0.14
CA TYR A 216 12.35 18.71 0.72
C TYR A 216 13.20 19.60 1.63
N GLU A 217 14.38 19.15 2.04
CA GLU A 217 15.39 20.00 2.69
C GLU A 217 15.86 21.10 1.74
N GLY A 218 16.20 20.75 0.49
CA GLY A 218 16.61 21.73 -0.53
C GLY A 218 15.52 22.76 -0.92
N LYS A 219 14.25 22.48 -0.59
CA LYS A 219 13.11 23.39 -0.76
C LYS A 219 12.74 24.16 0.52
N ASP A 220 13.52 24.03 1.58
CA ASP A 220 13.26 24.57 2.92
C ASP A 220 11.94 24.08 3.55
N PHE A 221 11.38 22.96 3.07
CA PHE A 221 10.16 22.37 3.65
C PHE A 221 10.49 21.63 4.96
N LEU A 222 11.70 21.07 5.03
CA LEU A 222 12.23 20.36 6.19
C LEU A 222 13.57 20.95 6.62
N ARG A 223 13.87 20.87 7.91
CA ARG A 223 15.20 21.13 8.47
C ARG A 223 15.60 20.00 9.39
N PHE A 224 16.78 19.44 9.16
CA PHE A 224 17.37 18.38 9.95
C PHE A 224 18.30 18.95 11.02
N SER A 225 18.17 18.48 12.26
CA SER A 225 19.06 18.85 13.36
C SER A 225 20.22 17.86 13.45
N SER A 226 21.44 18.37 13.56
CA SER A 226 22.67 17.58 13.71
C SER A 226 22.91 17.10 15.15
N SER A 227 22.07 17.50 16.11
CA SER A 227 22.24 17.16 17.53
C SER A 227 21.76 15.74 17.84
N LYS A 228 22.70 14.88 18.27
CA LYS A 228 22.43 13.49 18.71
C LYS A 228 21.54 13.36 19.96
N ASN A 229 21.22 14.48 20.65
CA ASN A 229 20.53 14.48 21.95
C ASN A 229 19.09 15.02 21.90
N GLN A 230 18.49 15.23 20.72
CA GLN A 230 17.10 15.71 20.61
C GLN A 230 16.11 14.54 20.47
N LEU A 231 14.98 14.63 21.19
CA LEU A 231 13.85 13.70 21.07
C LEU A 231 13.15 13.77 19.68
N ALA A 232 13.36 14.85 18.93
CA ALA A 232 12.88 15.07 17.56
C ALA A 232 14.00 15.71 16.73
N ASN A 233 14.39 15.07 15.63
CA ASN A 233 15.51 15.49 14.78
C ASN A 233 15.08 16.18 13.48
N ILE A 234 13.78 16.23 13.19
CA ILE A 234 13.22 16.86 12.00
C ILE A 234 12.21 17.94 12.41
N SER A 235 12.31 19.10 11.75
CA SER A 235 11.30 20.15 11.82
C SER A 235 10.78 20.48 10.43
N GLN A 236 9.48 20.77 10.31
CA GLN A 236 8.84 21.10 9.05
C GLN A 236 8.24 22.51 9.08
N ASP A 237 8.25 23.19 7.93
CA ASP A 237 7.48 24.41 7.74
C ASP A 237 5.99 24.07 7.66
N CYS A 238 5.19 24.70 8.54
CA CYS A 238 3.75 24.50 8.64
C CYS A 238 2.94 25.64 8.00
N GLY A 239 3.61 26.55 7.28
CA GLY A 239 2.99 27.67 6.59
C GLY A 239 2.09 27.23 5.43
N LEU A 240 1.20 28.14 5.03
CA LEU A 240 0.26 27.91 3.92
C LEU A 240 0.97 27.61 2.59
N PRO A 241 2.05 28.30 2.17
CA PRO A 241 2.71 28.01 0.90
C PRO A 241 3.25 26.57 0.80
N VAL A 242 3.86 26.09 1.89
CA VAL A 242 4.36 24.71 1.98
C VAL A 242 3.21 23.70 2.04
N THR A 243 2.13 24.05 2.76
CA THR A 243 0.88 23.26 2.78
C THR A 243 0.30 23.09 1.36
N HIS A 244 0.21 24.17 0.57
CA HIS A 244 -0.24 24.11 -0.82
C HIS A 244 0.68 23.28 -1.71
N SER A 245 1.98 23.36 -1.48
CA SER A 245 2.97 22.52 -2.18
C SER A 245 2.77 21.04 -1.86
N HIS A 246 2.57 20.65 -0.60
CA HIS A 246 2.26 19.27 -0.25
C HIS A 246 0.97 18.80 -0.92
N ILE A 247 -0.07 19.63 -0.93
CA ILE A 247 -1.34 19.31 -1.59
C ILE A 247 -1.13 19.09 -3.09
N SER A 248 -0.30 19.89 -3.76
CA SER A 248 -0.09 19.78 -5.21
C SER A 248 0.61 18.48 -5.61
N PHE A 249 1.42 17.90 -4.71
CA PHE A 249 2.02 16.57 -4.87
C PHE A 249 1.07 15.40 -4.58
N LEU A 250 -0.12 15.66 -4.03
CA LEU A 250 -1.12 14.61 -3.81
C LEU A 250 -1.77 14.18 -5.14
N PRO A 251 -2.17 12.91 -5.26
CA PRO A 251 -2.85 12.40 -6.44
C PRO A 251 -4.12 13.19 -6.80
N PRO A 252 -4.45 13.34 -8.10
CA PRO A 252 -5.63 14.09 -8.55
C PRO A 252 -6.94 13.66 -7.87
N THR A 253 -7.16 12.35 -7.72
CA THR A 253 -8.37 11.81 -7.06
C THR A 253 -8.44 12.24 -5.60
N VAL A 254 -7.31 12.24 -4.88
CA VAL A 254 -7.24 12.68 -3.48
C VAL A 254 -7.52 14.17 -3.38
N ARG A 255 -6.87 14.99 -4.23
CA ARG A 255 -7.11 16.44 -4.29
C ARG A 255 -8.58 16.76 -4.58
N SER A 256 -9.19 16.07 -5.54
CA SER A 256 -10.61 16.21 -5.86
C SER A 256 -11.51 15.86 -4.66
N GLN A 257 -11.25 14.75 -3.98
CA GLN A 257 -11.98 14.36 -2.78
C GLN A 257 -11.84 15.35 -1.62
N MET A 258 -10.67 15.99 -1.49
CA MET A 258 -10.44 17.05 -0.52
C MET A 258 -11.21 18.34 -0.91
N GLY A 259 -11.21 18.72 -2.19
CA GLY A 259 -11.87 19.93 -2.70
C GLY A 259 -13.40 19.88 -2.72
N MET A 260 -13.99 18.72 -3.02
CA MET A 260 -15.45 18.53 -3.03
C MET A 260 -16.12 18.86 -1.69
N LYS A 261 -15.37 18.93 -0.58
CA LYS A 261 -15.89 19.21 0.77
C LYS A 261 -15.66 20.63 1.26
N ILE A 262 -14.76 21.39 0.64
CA ILE A 262 -14.58 22.82 0.91
C ILE A 262 -15.78 23.61 0.36
N GLY A 263 -16.55 22.99 -0.54
CA GLY A 263 -17.67 23.63 -1.21
C GLY A 263 -17.18 24.68 -2.19
N LYS A 264 -18.06 25.06 -3.11
CA LYS A 264 -17.88 26.22 -3.98
C LYS A 264 -17.83 27.50 -3.13
N LYS A 265 -16.75 27.77 -2.38
CA LYS A 265 -16.34 29.15 -2.15
C LYS A 265 -15.80 29.63 -3.50
N LYS A 266 -16.73 29.98 -4.40
CA LYS A 266 -16.42 30.94 -5.45
C LYS A 266 -15.91 32.15 -4.68
N VAL A 267 -14.60 32.33 -4.66
CA VAL A 267 -14.04 33.68 -4.54
C VAL A 267 -14.53 34.36 -5.81
N ILE A 268 -15.67 35.06 -5.70
CA ILE A 268 -16.04 36.05 -6.70
C ILE A 268 -15.01 37.16 -6.50
N SER A 269 -13.88 37.08 -7.20
CA SER A 269 -13.01 38.22 -7.36
C SER A 269 -13.77 39.22 -8.25
N GLU A 270 -13.95 40.45 -7.78
CA GLU A 270 -14.59 41.55 -8.53
C GLU A 270 -13.85 41.95 -9.82
N SER A 271 -12.76 41.26 -10.20
CA SER A 271 -11.91 41.62 -11.32
C SER A 271 -12.05 40.77 -12.58
N GLY A 272 -13.10 39.95 -12.73
CA GLY A 272 -13.45 39.34 -14.03
C GLY A 272 -12.39 38.45 -14.70
N LYS A 273 -11.36 38.00 -13.97
CA LYS A 273 -10.36 37.05 -14.48
C LYS A 273 -10.69 35.65 -13.99
N VAL A 274 -11.13 34.80 -14.92
CA VAL A 274 -11.22 33.35 -14.71
C VAL A 274 -9.79 32.82 -14.65
N GLY A 275 -9.23 32.72 -13.44
CA GLY A 275 -8.04 31.91 -13.20
C GLY A 275 -8.39 30.43 -13.33
N ASN A 276 -7.50 29.64 -13.95
CA ASN A 276 -7.65 28.19 -14.05
C ASN A 276 -7.86 27.58 -12.65
N GLY A 277 -9.09 27.12 -12.37
CA GLY A 277 -9.56 26.71 -11.05
C GLY A 277 -9.05 25.36 -10.57
N ASN A 278 -7.75 25.26 -10.25
CA ASN A 278 -7.15 24.06 -9.66
C ASN A 278 -6.46 24.31 -8.30
N GLU A 279 -6.44 25.54 -7.79
CA GLU A 279 -5.92 25.79 -6.44
C GLU A 279 -7.00 25.52 -5.39
N LEU A 280 -6.81 24.45 -4.63
CA LEU A 280 -7.60 24.18 -3.44
C LEU A 280 -7.29 25.26 -2.41
N GLY A 281 -8.19 26.25 -2.27
CA GLY A 281 -8.07 27.35 -1.33
C GLY A 281 -8.38 26.93 0.11
N PHE A 282 -7.50 26.14 0.74
CA PHE A 282 -7.58 25.85 2.16
C PHE A 282 -7.23 27.09 2.98
N GLY A 283 -8.04 27.39 4.01
CA GLY A 283 -7.79 28.52 4.89
C GLY A 283 -6.73 28.25 5.96
N SER A 284 -6.42 26.98 6.25
CA SER A 284 -5.37 26.59 7.17
C SER A 284 -4.81 25.19 6.89
N ARG A 285 -3.64 24.89 7.45
CA ARG A 285 -3.03 23.56 7.42
C ARG A 285 -3.90 22.51 8.13
N GLU A 286 -4.56 22.89 9.22
CA GLU A 286 -5.46 22.02 9.99
C GLU A 286 -6.68 21.62 9.16
N GLU A 287 -7.22 22.55 8.36
CA GLU A 287 -8.32 22.27 7.44
C GLU A 287 -7.89 21.28 6.35
N ALA A 288 -6.72 21.52 5.72
CA ALA A 288 -6.13 20.62 4.74
C ALA A 288 -5.88 19.22 5.32
N ALA A 289 -5.27 19.14 6.50
CA ALA A 289 -5.01 17.89 7.22
C ALA A 289 -6.29 17.11 7.52
N LYS A 290 -7.35 17.78 7.99
CA LYS A 290 -8.66 17.14 8.27
C LYS A 290 -9.31 16.62 6.99
N CYS A 291 -9.28 17.40 5.91
CA CYS A 291 -9.79 16.98 4.60
C CYS A 291 -9.03 15.77 4.06
N MET A 292 -7.70 15.79 4.14
CA MET A 292 -6.83 14.69 3.75
C MET A 292 -7.12 13.42 4.55
N GLN A 293 -7.19 13.54 5.88
CA GLN A 293 -7.49 12.43 6.77
C GLN A 293 -8.84 11.81 6.45
N LYS A 294 -9.87 12.63 6.18
CA LYS A 294 -11.22 12.15 5.86
C LYS A 294 -11.29 11.47 4.49
N ALA A 295 -10.60 12.02 3.49
CA ALA A 295 -10.53 11.44 2.15
C ALA A 295 -9.89 10.05 2.21
N LEU A 296 -8.68 9.98 2.76
CA LEU A 296 -7.91 8.75 2.82
C LEU A 296 -8.59 7.68 3.70
N ARG A 297 -9.15 8.08 4.85
CA ARG A 297 -9.90 7.15 5.72
C ARG A 297 -11.06 6.49 4.99
N ARG A 298 -11.79 7.23 4.16
CA ARG A 298 -12.90 6.69 3.38
C ARG A 298 -12.40 5.70 2.32
N THR A 299 -11.38 6.08 1.56
CA THR A 299 -10.79 5.24 0.50
C THR A 299 -10.30 3.91 1.07
N VAL A 300 -9.48 3.94 2.12
CA VAL A 300 -8.96 2.74 2.79
C VAL A 300 -10.08 1.87 3.37
N MET A 301 -11.08 2.47 4.01
CA MET A 301 -12.21 1.73 4.59
C MET A 301 -13.00 0.98 3.51
N VAL A 302 -13.32 1.64 2.39
CA VAL A 302 -14.05 1.01 1.28
C VAL A 302 -13.24 -0.12 0.67
N SER A 303 -11.97 0.12 0.38
CA SER A 303 -11.09 -0.86 -0.25
C SER A 303 -10.82 -2.07 0.64
N SER A 304 -10.56 -1.85 1.93
CA SER A 304 -10.35 -2.92 2.90
C SER A 304 -11.60 -3.78 3.10
N ALA A 305 -12.79 -3.18 3.15
CA ALA A 305 -14.05 -3.90 3.25
C ALA A 305 -14.33 -4.75 2.00
N ARG A 306 -14.22 -4.15 0.81
CA ARG A 306 -14.38 -4.84 -0.48
C ARG A 306 -13.44 -6.04 -0.59
N GLN A 307 -12.17 -5.84 -0.25
CA GLN A 307 -11.19 -6.92 -0.33
C GLN A 307 -11.35 -7.99 0.75
N ALA A 308 -11.84 -7.63 1.95
CA ALA A 308 -12.19 -8.63 2.96
C ALA A 308 -13.34 -9.52 2.49
N VAL A 309 -14.39 -8.93 1.90
CA VAL A 309 -15.52 -9.67 1.33
C VAL A 309 -15.07 -10.58 0.18
N SER A 310 -14.33 -10.04 -0.79
CA SER A 310 -13.79 -10.81 -1.91
C SER A 310 -12.86 -11.95 -1.43
N GLY A 311 -12.03 -11.68 -0.42
CA GLY A 311 -11.14 -12.69 0.18
C GLY A 311 -11.88 -13.86 0.84
N VAL A 312 -13.02 -13.60 1.49
CA VAL A 312 -13.82 -14.68 2.09
C VAL A 312 -14.43 -15.57 1.01
N LEU A 313 -14.92 -14.97 -0.08
CA LEU A 313 -15.49 -15.71 -1.20
C LEU A 313 -14.43 -16.58 -1.90
N THR A 314 -13.30 -15.98 -2.24
CA THR A 314 -12.26 -16.61 -3.09
C THR A 314 -11.52 -17.78 -2.43
N VAL A 315 -11.46 -17.82 -1.11
CA VAL A 315 -10.67 -18.81 -0.37
C VAL A 315 -11.46 -20.08 -0.03
N GLY A 316 -12.79 -20.01 -0.06
CA GLY A 316 -13.68 -21.09 0.39
C GLY A 316 -13.76 -21.18 1.92
N GLY A 317 -14.91 -21.62 2.46
CA GLY A 317 -15.25 -21.48 3.89
C GLY A 317 -14.21 -22.00 4.87
N VAL A 318 -13.61 -23.17 4.62
CA VAL A 318 -12.64 -23.80 5.54
C VAL A 318 -11.29 -23.08 5.56
N LYS A 319 -10.72 -22.74 4.39
CA LYS A 319 -9.45 -21.99 4.30
C LYS A 319 -9.63 -20.53 4.76
N ALA A 320 -10.81 -19.94 4.52
CA ALA A 320 -11.16 -18.59 4.97
C ALA A 320 -11.26 -18.52 6.50
N ALA A 321 -11.93 -19.51 7.12
CA ALA A 321 -11.98 -19.65 8.57
C ALA A 321 -10.57 -19.77 9.16
N ARG A 322 -9.72 -20.68 8.64
CA ARG A 322 -8.33 -20.83 9.12
C ARG A 322 -7.51 -19.54 9.00
N TYR A 323 -7.66 -18.80 7.90
CA TYR A 323 -6.99 -17.51 7.70
C TYR A 323 -7.43 -16.47 8.72
N LEU A 324 -8.74 -16.27 8.84
CA LEU A 324 -9.34 -15.32 9.78
C LEU A 324 -8.95 -15.67 11.22
N THR A 325 -9.04 -16.95 11.62
CA THR A 325 -8.63 -17.38 12.97
C THR A 325 -7.17 -17.05 13.25
N SER A 326 -6.24 -17.32 12.34
CA SER A 326 -4.82 -17.00 12.54
C SER A 326 -4.57 -15.49 12.75
N LYS A 327 -5.32 -14.66 12.02
CA LYS A 327 -5.25 -13.20 12.07
C LYS A 327 -5.91 -12.63 13.32
N MET A 328 -7.07 -13.15 13.69
CA MET A 328 -7.78 -12.84 14.93
C MET A 328 -6.96 -13.24 16.16
N CYS A 329 -6.30 -14.41 16.16
CA CYS A 329 -5.40 -14.81 17.24
C CYS A 329 -4.22 -13.83 17.39
N LYS A 330 -3.63 -13.35 16.28
CA LYS A 330 -2.59 -12.31 16.30
C LYS A 330 -3.12 -11.00 16.87
N ALA A 331 -4.30 -10.57 16.43
CA ALA A 331 -4.97 -9.36 16.93
C ALA A 331 -5.25 -9.47 18.44
N TRP A 332 -5.87 -10.57 18.90
CA TRP A 332 -6.19 -10.78 20.31
C TRP A 332 -4.95 -10.79 21.21
N ARG A 333 -3.88 -11.50 20.83
CA ARG A 333 -2.61 -11.48 21.57
C ARG A 333 -1.99 -10.09 21.66
N SER A 334 -2.22 -9.23 20.67
CA SER A 334 -1.76 -7.84 20.72
C SER A 334 -2.60 -6.96 21.66
N TRP A 335 -3.88 -7.27 21.82
CA TRP A 335 -4.82 -6.49 22.64
C TRP A 335 -4.78 -6.87 24.12
N THR A 336 -4.33 -8.07 24.47
CA THR A 336 -4.18 -8.51 25.86
C THR A 336 -2.80 -8.21 26.47
N ARG A 337 -1.84 -7.72 25.67
CA ARG A 337 -0.50 -7.29 26.13
C ARG A 337 -0.37 -5.78 26.32
N THR A 338 -1.49 -5.06 26.37
CA THR A 338 -1.60 -3.68 26.88
C THR A 338 -1.99 -3.72 28.33
#